data_AF-A0A1Z9FC25-F1
#
_entry.id   AF-A0A1Z9FC25-F1
#
_cell.length_a   1.000
_cell.length_b   1.000
_cell.length_c   1.000
_cell.angle_alpha   90.00
_cell.angle_beta   90.00
_cell.angle_gamma   90.00
#
_symmetry.space_group_name_H-M   'P 1'
#
loop_
_entity.id
_entity.type
_entity.pdbx_description
1 polymer ?
#
loop_
_entity_poly.entity_id
_entity_poly.type
_entity_poly.pdbx_seq_one_letter_code
_entity_poly.pdbx_strand_id
1 'polypeptide(L)' 'MYDSIDELKKLAGVNEWSGYSEYKLDENPSVTATALKAKEKKLGLKPGDAEWFKLWFSQPFLTGTPTFRGRKK' A
#
# COMPACT_ATOMS: atom_id res chain seq x y z
N MET A 1 -8.85 38.48 -24.19
CA MET A 1 -10.27 38.38 -23.78
C MET A 1 -10.63 36.93 -24.03
N TYR A 2 -11.20 36.21 -23.07
CA TYR A 2 -11.46 34.77 -23.27
C TYR A 2 -12.42 34.58 -24.44
N ASP A 3 -12.08 33.66 -25.34
CA ASP A 3 -12.69 33.60 -26.67
C ASP A 3 -14.01 32.80 -26.65
N SER A 4 -14.28 32.05 -25.58
CA SER A 4 -15.48 31.22 -25.48
C SER A 4 -15.88 30.88 -24.04
N ILE A 5 -17.17 30.59 -23.85
CA ILE A 5 -17.74 30.17 -22.57
C ILE A 5 -17.13 28.84 -22.07
N ASP A 6 -16.70 27.98 -22.99
CA ASP A 6 -16.11 26.69 -22.66
C ASP A 6 -14.70 26.83 -22.07
N GLU A 7 -13.95 27.82 -22.53
CA GLU A 7 -12.64 28.17 -21.97
C GLU A 7 -12.77 28.65 -20.53
N LEU A 8 -13.78 29.47 -20.24
CA LEU A 8 -14.10 29.92 -18.88
C LEU A 8 -14.49 28.75 -17.96
N LYS A 9 -15.29 27.79 -18.44
CA LYS A 9 -15.67 26.59 -17.66
C LYS A 9 -14.46 25.73 -17.31
N LYS A 10 -13.56 25.51 -18.28
CA LYS A 10 -12.32 24.74 -18.07
C LYS A 10 -11.39 25.41 -17.05
N LEU A 11 -11.21 26.74 -17.16
CA LEU A 11 -10.37 27.52 -16.23
C LEU A 11 -10.97 27.59 -14.82
N ALA A 12 -12.30 27.62 -14.70
CA ALA A 12 -13.00 27.59 -13.42
C ALA A 12 -12.99 26.20 -12.75
N GLY A 13 -12.36 25.19 -13.37
CA GLY A 13 -12.32 23.82 -12.85
C GLY A 13 -13.69 23.11 -12.90
N VAL A 14 -14.64 23.65 -13.68
CA VAL A 14 -15.93 23.02 -13.95
C VAL A 14 -15.69 21.94 -15.01
N ASN A 15 -15.05 20.85 -14.60
CA ASN A 15 -14.98 19.65 -15.41
C ASN A 15 -16.31 18.91 -15.30
N GLU A 16 -16.79 18.40 -16.44
CA GLU A 16 -17.95 17.52 -16.47
C GLU A 16 -17.65 16.28 -15.61
N TRP A 17 -18.61 15.91 -14.77
CA TRP A 17 -18.51 14.74 -13.91
C TRP A 17 -18.29 13.48 -14.76
N SER A 18 -17.09 12.89 -14.68
CA SER A 18 -16.70 11.72 -15.48
C SER A 18 -17.18 10.37 -14.92
N GLY A 19 -18.11 10.38 -13.94
CA GLY A 19 -18.58 9.17 -13.26
C GLY A 19 -17.70 8.69 -12.12
N TYR A 20 -18.16 7.65 -11.42
CA TYR A 20 -17.34 6.92 -10.45
C TYR A 20 -16.46 5.92 -11.20
N SER A 21 -15.15 6.03 -11.08
CA SER A 21 -14.23 4.96 -11.49
C SER A 21 -14.29 3.84 -10.47
N GLU A 22 -14.53 2.60 -10.91
CA GLU A 22 -14.38 1.44 -10.03
C GLU A 22 -12.96 1.39 -9.46
N TYR A 23 -12.86 1.22 -8.14
CA TYR A 23 -11.59 1.02 -7.46
C TYR A 23 -11.04 -0.36 -7.84
N LYS A 24 -10.23 -0.40 -8.90
CA LYS A 24 -9.53 -1.61 -9.33
C LYS A 24 -8.31 -1.82 -8.45
N LEU A 25 -8.50 -2.53 -7.33
CA LEU A 25 -7.42 -3.18 -6.59
C LEU A 25 -6.87 -4.31 -7.47
N ASP A 26 -5.96 -3.99 -8.38
CA ASP A 26 -5.21 -5.00 -9.15
C ASP A 26 -4.16 -5.71 -8.27
N GLU A 27 -3.93 -5.20 -7.06
CA GLU A 27 -3.10 -5.86 -6.06
C GLU A 27 -3.92 -6.89 -5.31
N ASN A 28 -3.64 -8.17 -5.55
CA ASN A 28 -4.12 -9.24 -4.70
C ASN A 28 -3.10 -9.50 -3.57
N PRO A 29 -3.26 -8.89 -2.38
CA PRO A 29 -2.35 -9.10 -1.25
C PRO A 29 -2.25 -10.58 -0.83
N SER A 30 -3.21 -11.43 -1.23
CA SER A 30 -3.22 -12.85 -0.93
C SER A 30 -2.07 -13.62 -1.60
N VAL A 31 -1.63 -13.20 -2.79
CA VAL A 31 -0.51 -13.84 -3.49
C VAL A 31 0.78 -13.61 -2.72
N THR A 32 1.01 -12.36 -2.29
CA THR A 32 2.15 -11.99 -1.45
C THR A 32 2.11 -12.70 -0.10
N ALA A 33 0.96 -12.76 0.56
CA ALA A 33 0.79 -13.46 1.83
C ALA A 33 1.08 -14.98 1.71
N THR A 34 0.68 -15.60 0.59
CA THR A 34 0.96 -17.02 0.34
C THR A 34 2.45 -17.28 0.19
N ALA A 35 3.17 -16.42 -0.54
CA ALA A 35 4.62 -16.51 -0.69
C ALA A 35 5.36 -16.30 0.64
N LEU A 36 4.90 -15.37 1.48
CA LEU A 36 5.45 -15.13 2.82
C LEU A 36 5.23 -16.33 3.75
N LYS A 37 4.04 -16.93 3.76
CA LYS A 37 3.74 -18.14 4.53
C LYS A 37 4.61 -19.33 4.12
N ALA A 38 4.90 -19.47 2.82
CA ALA A 38 5.82 -20.49 2.34
C ALA A 38 7.26 -20.26 2.82
N LYS A 39 7.72 -18.99 2.86
CA LYS A 39 9.03 -18.62 3.42
C LYS A 39 9.11 -18.86 4.92
N GLU A 40 8.06 -18.52 5.67
CA GLU A 40 7.94 -18.77 7.11
C GLU A 40 8.12 -20.25 7.43
N LYS A 41 7.42 -21.13 6.70
CA LYS A 41 7.54 -22.60 6.88
C LYS A 41 8.93 -23.13 6.51
N LYS A 42 9.56 -22.60 5.45
CA LYS A 42 10.91 -23.01 5.03
C LYS A 42 11.99 -22.62 6.05
N LEU A 43 11.84 -21.46 6.67
CA LEU A 43 12.79 -20.93 7.65
C LEU A 43 12.48 -21.37 9.09
N GLY A 44 11.34 -22.04 9.33
CA GLY A 44 10.95 -22.51 10.65
C GLY A 44 10.68 -21.37 11.66
N LEU A 45 10.32 -20.19 11.17
CA LEU A 45 10.12 -18.99 11.99
C LEU A 45 8.83 -19.14 12.81
N LYS A 46 8.87 -18.74 14.08
CA LYS A 46 7.68 -18.77 14.94
C LYS A 46 7.05 -17.38 15.01
N PRO A 47 5.71 -17.29 15.05
CA PRO A 47 5.02 -16.04 15.32
C PRO A 47 5.54 -15.39 16.61
N GLY A 48 6.05 -14.17 16.50
CA GLY A 48 6.65 -13.44 17.62
C GLY A 48 8.18 -13.39 17.64
N ASP A 49 8.88 -14.19 16.84
CA ASP A 49 10.32 -14.05 16.65
C ASP A 49 10.65 -12.77 15.87
N ALA A 50 11.83 -12.18 16.12
CA ALA A 50 12.28 -10.98 15.41
C ALA A 50 12.39 -11.22 13.90
N GLU A 51 12.83 -12.40 13.48
CA GLU A 51 12.95 -12.79 12.07
C GLU A 51 11.58 -13.01 11.41
N TRP A 52 10.60 -13.53 12.16
CA TRP A 52 9.21 -13.62 11.70
C TRP A 52 8.63 -12.22 11.45
N PHE A 53 8.86 -11.30 12.39
CA PHE A 53 8.40 -9.92 12.27
C PHE A 53 9.06 -9.20 11.09
N LYS A 54 10.37 -9.40 10.88
CA LYS A 54 11.07 -8.90 9.69
C LYS A 54 10.44 -9.46 8.42
N LEU A 55 10.23 -10.78 8.31
CA LEU A 55 9.67 -11.36 7.09
C LEU A 55 8.31 -10.77 6.69
N TRP A 56 7.43 -10.49 7.67
CA TRP A 56 6.08 -9.99 7.43
C TRP A 56 5.98 -8.47 7.34
N PHE A 57 6.84 -7.73 8.05
CA PHE A 57 6.72 -6.28 8.22
C PHE A 57 7.95 -5.50 7.76
N SER A 58 8.99 -6.15 7.22
CA SER A 58 10.03 -5.43 6.47
C SER A 58 9.45 -5.03 5.12
N GLN A 59 8.88 -3.83 5.02
CA GLN A 59 8.66 -3.26 3.70
C GLN A 59 10.04 -3.03 3.06
N PRO A 60 10.33 -3.65 1.91
CA PRO A 60 11.49 -3.24 1.16
C PRO A 60 11.23 -1.79 0.74
N PHE A 61 12.17 -0.88 1.05
CA PHE A 61 12.20 0.52 0.61
C PHE A 61 11.36 1.56 1.40
N LEU A 62 10.58 1.19 2.42
CA LEU A 62 9.75 2.14 3.18
C LEU A 62 10.16 2.27 4.64
N THR A 63 11.40 2.66 4.93
CA THR A 63 11.97 2.98 6.27
C THR A 63 12.76 1.87 6.97
N GLY A 64 13.76 2.30 7.76
CA GLY A 64 14.72 1.45 8.48
C GLY A 64 14.05 0.39 9.35
N THR A 65 14.76 -0.73 9.57
CA THR A 65 14.24 -1.93 10.22
C THR A 65 13.41 -1.59 11.47
N PRO A 66 12.11 -1.94 11.51
CA PRO A 66 11.27 -1.63 12.66
C PRO A 66 11.83 -2.33 13.90
N THR A 67 12.31 -1.54 14.86
CA THR A 67 12.85 -2.05 16.12
C THR A 67 11.69 -2.48 17.02
N PHE A 68 11.69 -3.74 17.44
CA PHE A 68 10.72 -4.27 18.39
C PHE A 68 10.86 -3.56 19.75
N ARG A 69 10.01 -2.56 20.02
CA ARG A 69 9.92 -1.93 21.34
C ARG A 69 9.00 -2.77 22.22
N GLY A 70 9.59 -3.70 22.97
CA GLY A 70 8.90 -4.38 24.05
C GLY A 70 8.41 -3.38 25.10
N ARG A 71 7.29 -3.69 25.76
CA ARG A 71 6.77 -2.91 26.89
C ARG A 71 7.85 -2.86 27.98
N LYS A 72 8.35 -1.67 28.32
CA LYS A 72 9.18 -1.50 29.52
C LYS A 72 8.32 -1.83 30.75
N LYS A 73 8.87 -2.65 31.65
CA LYS A 73 8.31 -2.88 32.98
C LYS A 73 8.35 -1.59 33.81
#